data_AF-A0A8J6AL65-F1
#
_entry.id   AF-A0A8J6AL65-F1
#
_cell.length_a   1.000
_cell.length_b   1.000
_cell.length_c   1.000
_cell.angle_alpha   90.00
_cell.angle_beta   90.00
_cell.angle_gamma   90.00
#
_symmetry.space_group_name_H-M   'P 1'
#
loop_
_entity.id
_entity.type
_entity.pdbx_description
1 polymer ?
#
loop_
_entity_poly.entity_id
_entity_poly.type
_entity_poly.pdbx_seq_one_letter_code
_entity_poly.pdbx_strand_id
1 'polypeptide(L)'
;MDQAPSGTCERQCVTQDPEVQVMEVKGQMIHVPESNSVLFLGSPCVDKLDELMGRGLHLSDIPIHDATRDVILVGEQAKAQDGLKKRMDKLKATLERTHQALEEEKKKTVDLLYSIFPGDVAQQLWQGQQVQARKFDDVTMLFSDIVGFTAICAQCTPMQVISMLNELYTRFDHQCGFLDIYKVETIGDAYCVAAGLHRKSLCHAKPIALMALKMMELSEEVLTPDGRPIQLWTSHVPKEDDGNAVLCISAYDRKNNSPVTLLVSTAYDIRTNLLSASVLSQNNIFKLTSNEIMSHYKIIACHILD
;
A
#
# COMPACT_ATOMS: atom_id res chain seq x y z
N MET A 1 77.16 21.82 -33.64
CA MET A 1 77.80 22.99 -33.02
C MET A 1 76.74 24.07 -33.00
N ASP A 2 76.02 24.36 -31.92
CA ASP A 2 76.17 24.02 -30.51
C ASP A 2 74.79 23.83 -29.86
N GLN A 3 74.68 22.83 -28.98
CA GLN A 3 73.54 22.63 -28.09
C GLN A 3 73.75 23.50 -26.84
N ALA A 4 72.79 24.38 -26.53
CA ALA A 4 72.76 25.10 -25.27
C ALA A 4 72.17 24.21 -24.15
N PRO A 5 72.74 24.17 -22.94
CA PRO A 5 72.28 23.29 -21.88
C PRO A 5 71.05 23.86 -21.17
N SER A 6 70.01 23.04 -21.01
CA SER A 6 68.92 23.24 -20.07
C SER A 6 69.43 22.99 -18.65
N GLY A 7 69.87 24.06 -17.97
CA GLY A 7 70.29 24.02 -16.58
C GLY A 7 69.22 24.58 -15.65
N THR A 8 68.58 23.73 -14.85
CA THR A 8 67.85 24.13 -13.65
C THR A 8 68.86 24.58 -12.60
N CYS A 9 68.81 25.85 -12.20
CA CYS A 9 69.65 26.38 -11.13
C CYS A 9 68.85 26.43 -9.83
N GLU A 10 68.93 25.35 -9.05
CA GLU A 10 68.57 25.38 -7.63
C GLU A 10 69.79 25.83 -6.82
N ARG A 11 69.80 27.08 -6.35
CA ARG A 11 70.70 27.50 -5.28
C ARG A 11 69.90 27.73 -4.01
N GLN A 12 69.98 26.77 -3.09
CA GLN A 12 69.61 26.96 -1.70
C GLN A 12 70.77 27.62 -0.94
N CYS A 13 70.61 28.88 -0.56
CA CYS A 13 71.36 29.46 0.55
C CYS A 13 70.48 29.33 1.81
N VAL A 14 70.87 28.42 2.71
CA VAL A 14 70.19 28.23 4.00
C VAL A 14 70.86 29.14 5.03
N THR A 15 70.19 30.23 5.37
CA THR A 15 70.41 30.97 6.63
C THR A 15 69.06 31.04 7.34
N GLN A 16 68.98 30.40 8.50
CA GLN A 16 67.80 30.35 9.35
C GLN A 16 67.66 31.70 10.08
N ASP A 17 66.64 32.48 9.70
CA ASP A 17 66.14 33.68 10.38
C ASP A 17 64.59 33.59 10.47
N PRO A 18 63.94 34.24 11.45
CA PRO A 18 62.53 34.00 11.77
C PRO A 18 61.60 34.45 10.63
N GLU A 19 60.89 33.48 10.06
CA GLU A 19 59.78 33.59 9.09
C GLU A 19 59.92 34.69 8.01
N VAL A 20 60.97 34.64 7.20
CA VAL A 20 60.89 35.25 5.86
C VAL A 20 59.90 34.42 5.05
N GLN A 21 58.66 34.88 4.91
CA GLN A 21 57.68 34.22 4.04
C GLN A 21 58.13 34.34 2.59
N VAL A 22 58.76 33.27 2.10
CA VAL A 22 59.22 33.17 0.72
C VAL A 22 58.00 33.03 -0.19
N MET A 23 57.88 33.90 -1.19
CA MET A 23 56.85 33.81 -2.21
C MET A 23 57.36 33.03 -3.42
N GLU A 24 56.66 31.97 -3.78
CA GLU A 24 56.90 31.26 -5.04
C GLU A 24 56.20 32.00 -6.18
N VAL A 25 56.97 32.37 -7.21
CA VAL A 25 56.47 33.03 -8.42
C VAL A 25 56.74 32.11 -9.60
N LYS A 26 55.71 31.77 -10.36
CA LYS A 26 55.84 30.94 -11.56
C LYS A 26 55.64 31.80 -12.80
N GLY A 27 56.50 31.60 -13.79
CA GLY A 27 56.57 32.49 -14.93
C GLY A 27 57.49 32.00 -16.03
N GLN A 28 57.61 32.83 -17.06
CA GLN A 28 58.47 32.61 -18.20
C GLN A 28 59.65 33.59 -18.17
N MET A 29 60.84 33.11 -18.53
CA MET A 29 62.02 33.93 -18.80
C MET A 29 62.12 34.19 -20.30
N ILE A 30 62.19 35.46 -20.69
CA ILE A 30 62.23 35.92 -22.07
C ILE A 30 63.53 36.70 -22.27
N HIS A 31 64.34 36.28 -23.22
CA HIS A 31 65.55 37.02 -23.59
C HIS A 31 65.19 38.25 -24.44
N VAL A 32 65.65 39.43 -24.02
CA VAL A 32 65.46 40.71 -24.71
C VAL A 32 66.80 41.11 -25.34
N PRO A 33 67.01 40.84 -26.65
CA PRO A 33 68.31 41.00 -27.29
C PRO A 33 68.74 42.47 -27.41
N GLU A 34 67.80 43.40 -27.52
CA GLU A 34 68.05 44.84 -27.67
C GLU A 34 68.77 45.44 -26.45
N SER A 35 68.53 44.88 -25.26
CA SER A 35 69.13 45.30 -23.99
C SER A 35 70.03 44.22 -23.38
N ASN A 36 70.30 43.12 -24.11
CA ASN A 36 71.06 41.95 -23.64
C ASN A 36 70.68 41.50 -22.22
N SER A 37 69.38 41.44 -21.95
CA SER A 37 68.82 41.16 -20.61
C SER A 37 67.80 40.03 -20.67
N VAL A 38 67.47 39.43 -19.53
CA VAL A 38 66.37 38.45 -19.41
C VAL A 38 65.23 39.08 -18.62
N LEU A 39 64.06 39.18 -19.24
CA LEU A 39 62.82 39.60 -18.62
C LEU A 39 62.11 38.38 -18.03
N PHE A 40 61.75 38.43 -16.75
CA PHE A 40 60.91 37.41 -16.13
C PHE A 40 59.48 37.92 -15.97
N LEU A 41 58.53 37.23 -16.59
CA LEU A 41 57.09 37.48 -16.45
C LEU A 41 56.49 36.33 -15.65
N GLY A 42 56.02 36.60 -14.44
CA GLY A 42 55.46 35.57 -13.59
C GLY A 42 54.37 36.07 -12.67
N SER A 43 53.60 35.12 -12.17
CA SER A 43 52.48 35.31 -11.26
C SER A 43 52.75 34.55 -9.97
N PRO A 44 52.30 35.07 -8.81
CA PRO A 44 52.44 34.38 -7.53
C PRO A 44 51.67 33.05 -7.57
N CYS A 45 52.29 31.97 -7.09
CA CYS A 45 51.64 30.65 -7.02
C CYS A 45 50.81 30.58 -5.73
N VAL A 46 49.56 31.03 -5.78
CA VAL A 46 48.64 31.11 -4.63
C VAL A 46 47.21 30.81 -5.04
N ASP A 47 46.51 29.96 -4.28
CA ASP A 47 45.13 29.54 -4.57
C ASP A 47 44.09 30.14 -3.60
N LYS A 48 44.54 30.80 -2.53
CA LYS A 48 43.69 31.33 -1.46
C LYS A 48 44.04 32.77 -1.13
N LEU A 49 43.02 33.59 -0.86
CA LEU A 49 43.20 34.99 -0.52
C LEU A 49 43.98 35.18 0.79
N ASP A 50 43.73 34.33 1.79
CA ASP A 50 44.41 34.37 3.09
C ASP A 50 45.93 34.16 2.98
N GLU A 51 46.36 33.30 2.04
CA GLU A 51 47.77 33.02 1.80
C GLU A 51 48.46 34.19 1.08
N LEU A 52 47.75 34.86 0.16
CA LEU A 52 48.23 36.06 -0.52
C LEU A 52 48.47 37.19 0.50
N MET A 53 47.48 37.45 1.36
CA MET A 53 47.57 38.47 2.41
C MET A 53 48.59 38.10 3.49
N GLY A 54 48.71 36.81 3.83
CA GLY A 54 49.72 36.31 4.77
C GLY A 54 51.14 36.66 4.32
N ARG A 55 51.39 36.60 3.00
CA ARG A 55 52.67 36.95 2.35
C ARG A 55 52.82 38.46 2.07
N GLY A 56 51.92 39.29 2.58
CA GLY A 56 51.99 40.74 2.45
C GLY A 56 51.57 41.30 1.08
N LEU A 57 51.01 40.46 0.20
CA LEU A 57 50.44 40.89 -1.06
C LEU A 57 48.94 41.12 -0.95
N HIS A 58 48.44 42.05 -1.75
CA HIS A 58 47.02 42.33 -1.89
C HIS A 58 46.51 41.81 -3.22
N LEU A 59 45.20 41.56 -3.29
CA LEU A 59 44.56 41.21 -4.56
C LEU A 59 44.74 42.33 -5.62
N SER A 60 44.95 43.58 -5.21
CA SER A 60 45.25 44.70 -6.12
C SER A 60 46.61 44.58 -6.82
N ASP A 61 47.53 43.77 -6.27
CA ASP A 61 48.88 43.59 -6.82
C ASP A 61 48.89 42.56 -7.98
N ILE A 62 47.79 41.82 -8.15
CA ILE A 62 47.58 40.88 -9.26
C ILE A 62 46.76 41.58 -10.36
N PRO A 63 47.29 41.72 -11.59
CA PRO A 63 46.58 42.34 -12.70
C PRO A 63 45.24 41.66 -13.01
N ILE A 64 44.27 42.43 -13.50
CA ILE A 64 42.91 41.91 -13.81
C ILE A 64 42.88 40.85 -14.92
N HIS A 65 43.90 40.79 -15.76
CA HIS A 65 44.02 39.83 -16.86
C HIS A 65 44.82 38.59 -16.46
N ASP A 66 45.32 38.52 -15.22
CA ASP A 66 46.00 37.36 -14.68
C ASP A 66 44.98 36.33 -14.21
N ALA A 67 45.08 35.10 -14.72
CA ALA A 67 44.16 34.00 -14.39
C ALA A 67 44.22 33.61 -12.90
N THR A 68 45.33 33.89 -12.20
CA THR A 68 45.47 33.65 -10.76
C THR A 68 44.42 34.43 -9.96
N ARG A 69 44.05 35.63 -10.44
CA ARG A 69 43.02 36.47 -9.83
C ARG A 69 41.65 35.78 -9.85
N ASP A 70 41.29 35.17 -10.98
CA ASP A 70 40.02 34.46 -11.14
C ASP A 70 39.94 33.23 -10.25
N VAL A 71 41.04 32.47 -10.14
CA VAL A 71 41.12 31.28 -9.27
C VAL A 71 40.87 31.64 -7.81
N ILE A 72 41.53 32.69 -7.31
CA ILE A 72 41.37 33.16 -5.93
C ILE A 72 39.92 33.61 -5.67
N LEU A 73 39.33 34.36 -6.59
CA LEU A 73 37.96 34.85 -6.47
C LEU A 73 36.93 33.72 -6.49
N VAL A 74 37.08 32.73 -7.38
CA VAL A 74 36.22 31.54 -7.44
C VAL A 74 36.34 30.73 -6.15
N GLY A 75 37.55 30.59 -5.59
CA GLY A 75 37.78 29.91 -4.32
C GLY A 75 37.02 30.54 -3.15
N GLU A 76 37.07 31.88 -3.02
CA GLU A 76 36.35 32.59 -1.97
C GLU A 76 34.83 32.56 -2.17
N GLN A 77 34.35 32.69 -3.41
CA GLN A 77 32.93 32.56 -3.72
C GLN A 77 32.40 31.15 -3.42
N ALA A 78 33.18 30.11 -3.73
CA ALA A 78 32.84 28.74 -3.39
C ALA A 78 32.79 28.51 -1.88
N LYS A 79 33.76 29.04 -1.11
CA LYS A 79 33.75 29.00 0.36
C LYS A 79 32.51 29.69 0.93
N ALA A 80 32.17 30.89 0.43
CA ALA A 80 31.01 31.64 0.89
C ALA A 80 29.69 30.89 0.63
N GLN A 81 29.61 30.13 -0.46
CA GLN A 81 28.42 29.37 -0.86
C GLN A 81 28.35 27.96 -0.27
N ASP A 82 29.45 27.37 0.20
CA ASP A 82 29.51 25.99 0.71
C ASP A 82 28.54 25.74 1.88
N GLY A 83 28.48 26.68 2.83
CA GLY A 83 27.57 26.59 3.97
C GLY A 83 26.09 26.61 3.56
N LEU A 84 25.74 27.43 2.56
CA LEU A 84 24.37 27.51 2.04
C LEU A 84 24.03 26.25 1.23
N LYS A 85 24.94 25.77 0.39
CA LYS A 85 24.79 24.54 -0.40
C LYS A 85 24.50 23.34 0.51
N LYS A 86 25.29 23.15 1.57
CA LYS A 86 25.07 22.09 2.57
C LYS A 86 23.69 22.16 3.23
N ARG A 87 23.22 23.38 3.56
CA ARG A 87 21.88 23.57 4.14
C ARG A 87 20.78 23.26 3.12
N MET A 88 20.94 23.66 1.87
CA MET A 88 20.00 23.34 0.79
C MET A 88 19.92 21.84 0.54
N ASP A 89 21.06 21.14 0.48
CA ASP A 89 21.11 19.69 0.31
C ASP A 89 20.43 18.96 1.47
N LYS A 90 20.66 19.41 2.71
CA LYS A 90 19.99 18.86 3.90
C LYS A 90 18.48 19.12 3.87
N LEU A 91 18.05 20.32 3.48
CA LEU A 91 16.64 20.66 3.38
C LEU A 91 15.95 19.83 2.31
N LYS A 92 16.56 19.70 1.13
CA LYS A 92 16.06 18.87 0.03
C LYS A 92 15.92 17.40 0.47
N ALA A 93 16.94 16.83 1.10
CA ALA A 93 16.88 15.46 1.61
C ALA A 93 15.82 15.29 2.72
N THR A 94 15.55 16.33 3.52
CA THR A 94 14.48 16.29 4.52
C THR A 94 13.11 16.34 3.84
N LEU A 95 12.95 17.24 2.86
CA LEU A 95 11.72 17.40 2.08
C LEU A 95 11.35 16.10 1.34
N GLU A 96 12.33 15.46 0.69
CA GLU A 96 12.14 14.18 0.00
C GLU A 96 11.67 13.09 0.95
N ARG A 97 12.29 12.97 2.14
CA ARG A 97 11.85 12.00 3.16
C ARG A 97 10.43 12.30 3.65
N THR A 98 10.12 13.56 3.94
CA THR A 98 8.76 13.94 4.39
C THR A 98 7.72 13.70 3.30
N HIS A 99 8.07 13.92 2.04
CA HIS A 99 7.19 13.65 0.91
C HIS A 99 6.94 12.15 0.76
N GLN A 100 7.97 11.31 0.86
CA GLN A 100 7.82 9.86 0.83
C GLN A 100 6.93 9.35 1.98
N ALA A 101 7.17 9.80 3.21
CA ALA A 101 6.35 9.44 4.36
C ALA A 101 4.88 9.85 4.18
N LEU A 102 4.64 11.06 3.64
CA LEU A 102 3.29 11.54 3.35
C LEU A 102 2.59 10.68 2.28
N GLU A 103 3.29 10.29 1.22
CA GLU A 103 2.71 9.43 0.18
C GLU A 103 2.41 8.02 0.71
N GLU A 104 3.25 7.47 1.59
CA GLU A 104 2.96 6.21 2.28
C GLU A 104 1.72 6.30 3.19
N GLU A 105 1.58 7.39 3.94
CA GLU A 105 0.43 7.62 4.81
C GLU A 105 -0.87 7.81 4.00
N LYS A 106 -0.80 8.58 2.90
CA LYS A 106 -1.91 8.70 1.95
C LYS A 106 -2.31 7.35 1.40
N LYS A 107 -1.34 6.53 0.96
CA LYS A 107 -1.63 5.19 0.43
C LYS A 107 -2.33 4.32 1.46
N LYS A 108 -1.85 4.28 2.71
CA LYS A 108 -2.51 3.53 3.80
C LYS A 108 -3.94 4.00 4.04
N THR A 109 -4.18 5.32 3.97
CA THR A 109 -5.51 5.90 4.15
C THR A 109 -6.46 5.49 3.02
N VAL A 110 -5.98 5.50 1.78
CA VAL A 110 -6.74 5.03 0.61
C VAL A 110 -7.04 3.54 0.75
N ASP A 111 -6.02 2.71 1.00
CA ASP A 111 -6.19 1.26 1.15
C ASP A 111 -7.23 0.92 2.25
N LEU A 112 -7.19 1.64 3.38
CA LEU A 112 -8.19 1.51 4.45
C LEU A 112 -9.60 1.87 3.96
N LEU A 113 -9.76 2.98 3.23
CA LEU A 113 -11.06 3.41 2.72
C LEU A 113 -11.66 2.36 1.76
N TYR A 114 -10.84 1.77 0.90
CA TYR A 114 -11.24 0.70 -0.02
C TYR A 114 -11.45 -0.65 0.68
N SER A 115 -10.92 -0.86 1.88
CA SER A 115 -11.19 -2.05 2.69
C SER A 115 -12.57 -2.02 3.37
N ILE A 116 -13.10 -0.81 3.62
CA ILE A 116 -14.39 -0.60 4.30
C ILE A 116 -15.52 -0.49 3.26
N PHE A 117 -15.33 0.33 2.23
CA PHE A 117 -16.37 0.64 1.26
C PHE A 117 -16.11 0.02 -0.11
N PRO A 118 -17.17 -0.27 -0.91
CA PRO A 118 -17.03 -0.60 -2.32
C PRO A 118 -16.25 0.48 -3.07
N GLY A 119 -15.46 0.08 -4.07
CA GLY A 119 -14.48 0.98 -4.68
C GLY A 119 -15.05 2.25 -5.32
N ASP A 120 -16.28 2.20 -5.84
CA ASP A 120 -16.96 3.37 -6.41
C ASP A 120 -17.43 4.35 -5.34
N VAL A 121 -17.87 3.84 -4.18
CA VAL A 121 -18.24 4.62 -3.00
C VAL A 121 -16.99 5.22 -2.35
N ALA A 122 -15.94 4.42 -2.17
CA ALA A 122 -14.64 4.87 -1.64
C ALA A 122 -14.06 6.02 -2.49
N GLN A 123 -14.12 5.92 -3.82
CA GLN A 123 -13.63 6.97 -4.71
C GLN A 123 -14.41 8.29 -4.56
N GLN A 124 -15.74 8.23 -4.46
CA GLN A 124 -16.57 9.42 -4.26
C GLN A 124 -16.29 10.08 -2.91
N LEU A 125 -16.18 9.28 -1.84
CA LEU A 125 -15.83 9.77 -0.50
C LEU A 125 -14.44 10.41 -0.47
N TRP A 126 -13.45 9.79 -1.14
CA TRP A 126 -12.10 10.34 -1.27
C TRP A 126 -12.09 11.71 -1.98
N GLN A 127 -12.98 11.90 -2.95
CA GLN A 127 -13.15 13.17 -3.67
C GLN A 127 -13.98 14.21 -2.89
N GLY A 128 -14.44 13.89 -1.68
CA GLY A 128 -15.31 14.76 -0.88
C GLY A 128 -16.73 14.90 -1.44
N GLN A 129 -17.15 13.98 -2.32
CA GLN A 129 -18.48 13.97 -2.91
C GLN A 129 -19.48 13.30 -1.96
N GLN A 130 -20.73 13.79 -1.97
CA GLN A 130 -21.82 13.13 -1.26
C GLN A 130 -22.26 11.86 -2.01
N VAL A 131 -22.26 10.74 -1.29
CA VAL A 131 -22.75 9.45 -1.83
C VAL A 131 -24.27 9.42 -1.69
N GLN A 132 -24.97 9.42 -2.83
CA GLN A 132 -26.42 9.29 -2.87
C GLN A 132 -26.83 7.83 -2.64
N ALA A 133 -27.97 7.63 -1.97
CA ALA A 133 -28.57 6.31 -1.84
C ALA A 133 -28.87 5.71 -3.22
N ARG A 134 -28.47 4.46 -3.43
CA ARG A 134 -28.68 3.73 -4.69
C ARG A 134 -29.58 2.53 -4.45
N LYS A 135 -30.51 2.32 -5.36
CA LYS A 135 -31.25 1.06 -5.47
C LYS A 135 -30.43 0.09 -6.33
N PHE A 136 -30.30 -1.15 -5.86
CA PHE A 136 -29.72 -2.24 -6.62
C PHE A 136 -30.81 -3.30 -6.83
N ASP A 137 -31.04 -3.69 -8.08
CA ASP A 137 -32.09 -4.65 -8.41
C ASP A 137 -31.57 -6.11 -8.39
N ASP A 138 -30.30 -6.35 -8.75
CA ASP A 138 -29.72 -7.70 -8.91
C ASP A 138 -28.70 -7.98 -7.80
N VAL A 139 -29.19 -8.28 -6.59
CA VAL A 139 -28.36 -8.54 -5.39
C VAL A 139 -28.82 -9.82 -4.69
N THR A 140 -27.86 -10.61 -4.20
CA THR A 140 -28.12 -11.74 -3.30
C THR A 140 -27.37 -11.52 -2.00
N MET A 141 -28.05 -11.72 -0.87
CA MET A 141 -27.49 -11.62 0.46
C MET A 141 -27.51 -12.97 1.17
N LEU A 142 -26.51 -13.20 2.01
CA LEU A 142 -26.45 -14.31 2.94
C LEU A 142 -26.29 -13.75 4.35
N PHE A 143 -27.11 -14.28 5.25
CA PHE A 143 -27.05 -14.00 6.67
C PHE A 143 -26.68 -15.28 7.40
N SER A 144 -25.78 -15.16 8.36
CA SER A 144 -25.40 -16.23 9.28
C SER A 144 -25.36 -15.69 10.69
N ASP A 145 -25.54 -16.59 11.64
CA ASP A 145 -25.59 -16.34 13.08
C ASP A 145 -24.99 -17.55 13.80
N ILE A 146 -24.42 -17.36 15.00
CA ILE A 146 -23.80 -18.47 15.74
C ILE A 146 -24.82 -19.08 16.71
N VAL A 147 -25.06 -20.38 16.57
CA VAL A 147 -26.02 -21.08 17.44
C VAL A 147 -25.52 -21.06 18.88
N GLY A 148 -26.34 -20.50 19.77
CA GLY A 148 -26.04 -20.50 21.21
C GLY A 148 -24.94 -19.52 21.62
N PHE A 149 -24.62 -18.52 20.79
CA PHE A 149 -23.61 -17.52 21.09
C PHE A 149 -23.80 -16.82 22.44
N THR A 150 -25.04 -16.48 22.81
CA THR A 150 -25.34 -15.89 24.12
C THR A 150 -24.89 -16.78 25.28
N ALA A 151 -25.04 -18.11 25.16
CA ALA A 151 -24.60 -19.05 26.18
C ALA A 151 -23.07 -19.16 26.22
N ILE A 152 -22.41 -19.17 25.06
CA ILE A 152 -20.94 -19.16 24.97
C ILE A 152 -20.38 -17.90 25.64
N CYS A 153 -20.95 -16.73 25.35
CA CYS A 153 -20.55 -15.47 25.98
C CYS A 153 -20.75 -15.43 27.50
N ALA A 154 -21.75 -16.15 28.01
CA ALA A 154 -22.02 -16.23 29.44
C ALA A 154 -21.08 -17.20 30.18
N GLN A 155 -20.53 -18.20 29.49
CA GLN A 155 -19.73 -19.28 30.08
C GLN A 155 -18.21 -19.07 29.89
N CYS A 156 -17.81 -18.39 28.82
CA CYS A 156 -16.41 -18.19 28.46
C CYS A 156 -15.91 -16.78 28.80
N THR A 157 -14.59 -16.61 28.87
CA THR A 157 -14.03 -15.27 29.04
C THR A 157 -14.17 -14.45 27.76
N PRO A 158 -14.34 -13.11 27.83
CA PRO A 158 -14.44 -12.26 26.65
C PRO A 158 -13.28 -12.44 25.67
N MET A 159 -12.07 -12.67 26.19
CA MET A 159 -10.88 -12.85 25.36
C MET A 159 -10.94 -14.14 24.52
N GLN A 160 -11.47 -15.22 25.09
CA GLN A 160 -11.66 -16.49 24.36
C GLN A 160 -12.72 -16.34 23.26
N VAL A 161 -13.82 -15.64 23.55
CA VAL A 161 -14.88 -15.38 22.57
C VAL A 161 -14.36 -14.54 21.40
N ILE A 162 -13.60 -13.48 21.69
CA ILE A 162 -13.01 -12.62 20.66
C ILE A 162 -12.01 -13.41 19.80
N SER A 163 -11.18 -14.26 20.41
CA SER A 163 -10.23 -15.10 19.67
C SER A 163 -10.96 -16.06 18.72
N MET A 164 -12.03 -16.70 19.19
CA MET A 164 -12.87 -17.59 18.39
C MET A 164 -13.51 -16.85 17.21
N LEU A 165 -14.12 -15.68 17.46
CA LEU A 165 -14.74 -14.88 16.41
C LEU A 165 -13.72 -14.39 15.37
N ASN A 166 -12.55 -13.93 15.82
CA ASN A 166 -11.48 -13.48 14.92
C ASN A 166 -11.00 -14.62 14.02
N GLU A 167 -10.83 -15.83 14.56
CA GLU A 167 -10.42 -16.99 13.77
C GLU A 167 -11.48 -17.35 12.72
N LEU A 168 -12.74 -17.43 13.13
CA LEU A 168 -13.86 -17.73 12.24
C LEU A 168 -14.01 -16.69 11.12
N TYR A 169 -14.07 -15.42 11.47
CA TYR A 169 -14.27 -14.33 10.51
C TYR A 169 -13.06 -14.10 9.61
N THR A 170 -11.82 -14.33 10.08
CA THR A 170 -10.65 -14.27 9.20
C THR A 170 -10.72 -15.33 8.10
N ARG A 171 -11.22 -16.53 8.41
CA ARG A 171 -11.42 -17.60 7.42
C ARG A 171 -12.54 -17.25 6.44
N PHE A 172 -13.64 -16.66 6.90
CA PHE A 172 -14.72 -16.19 6.01
C PHE A 172 -14.28 -15.03 5.13
N ASP A 173 -13.61 -14.02 5.69
CA ASP A 173 -13.12 -12.85 4.96
C ASP A 173 -12.13 -13.27 3.87
N HIS A 174 -11.31 -14.29 4.12
CA HIS A 174 -10.47 -14.90 3.09
C HIS A 174 -11.32 -15.43 1.91
N GLN A 175 -12.36 -16.24 2.17
CA GLN A 175 -13.25 -16.74 1.13
C GLN A 175 -14.02 -15.64 0.39
N CYS A 176 -14.38 -14.56 1.08
CA CYS A 176 -15.00 -13.39 0.45
C CYS A 176 -14.13 -12.83 -0.68
N GLY A 177 -12.81 -12.76 -0.46
CA GLY A 177 -11.84 -12.36 -1.48
C GLY A 177 -11.76 -13.31 -2.68
N PHE A 178 -11.82 -14.63 -2.46
CA PHE A 178 -11.78 -15.61 -3.56
C PHE A 178 -13.05 -15.62 -4.42
N LEU A 179 -14.21 -15.43 -3.79
CA LEU A 179 -15.52 -15.49 -4.44
C LEU A 179 -15.97 -14.13 -5.00
N ASP A 180 -15.18 -13.06 -4.81
CA ASP A 180 -15.50 -11.67 -5.17
C ASP A 180 -16.88 -11.26 -4.63
N ILE A 181 -17.10 -11.47 -3.33
CA ILE A 181 -18.33 -11.07 -2.61
C ILE A 181 -18.00 -10.00 -1.56
N TYR A 182 -18.95 -9.11 -1.32
CA TYR A 182 -18.78 -7.99 -0.41
C TYR A 182 -19.29 -8.33 0.99
N LYS A 183 -18.45 -8.14 2.01
CA LYS A 183 -18.82 -8.24 3.42
C LYS A 183 -19.61 -7.00 3.83
N VAL A 184 -20.80 -7.21 4.36
CA VAL A 184 -21.62 -6.13 4.93
C VAL A 184 -21.28 -5.99 6.41
N GLU A 185 -21.29 -4.76 6.94
CA GLU A 185 -21.09 -4.53 8.38
C GLU A 185 -22.10 -5.33 9.19
N THR A 186 -21.63 -6.02 10.22
CA THR A 186 -22.45 -6.86 11.07
C THR A 186 -22.49 -6.35 12.51
N ILE A 187 -23.53 -6.76 13.23
CA ILE A 187 -23.72 -6.44 14.64
C ILE A 187 -23.73 -7.74 15.43
N GLY A 188 -22.79 -7.89 16.35
CA GLY A 188 -22.70 -9.06 17.23
C GLY A 188 -22.06 -10.28 16.54
N ASP A 189 -22.72 -11.42 16.67
CA ASP A 189 -22.37 -12.75 16.16
C ASP A 189 -22.86 -13.03 14.74
N ALA A 190 -23.72 -12.17 14.22
CA ALA A 190 -24.16 -12.27 12.85
C ALA A 190 -23.02 -11.98 11.86
N TYR A 191 -22.98 -12.71 10.75
CA TYR A 191 -22.09 -12.44 9.62
C TYR A 191 -22.89 -12.36 8.32
N CYS A 192 -22.71 -11.26 7.58
CA CYS A 192 -23.52 -10.91 6.42
C CYS A 192 -22.64 -10.60 5.21
N VAL A 193 -22.99 -11.19 4.07
CA VAL A 193 -22.29 -10.98 2.80
C VAL A 193 -23.29 -10.75 1.67
N ALA A 194 -22.90 -9.97 0.68
CA ALA A 194 -23.70 -9.64 -0.47
C ALA A 194 -22.90 -9.77 -1.78
N ALA A 195 -23.53 -10.32 -2.81
CA ALA A 195 -23.02 -10.33 -4.17
C ALA A 195 -23.91 -9.47 -5.05
N GLY A 196 -23.32 -8.76 -6.02
CA GLY A 196 -24.05 -7.80 -6.87
C GLY A 196 -24.06 -6.37 -6.35
N LEU A 197 -23.60 -6.14 -5.11
CA LEU A 197 -23.60 -4.82 -4.46
C LEU A 197 -22.41 -3.95 -4.89
N HIS A 198 -21.18 -4.48 -4.82
CA HIS A 198 -19.96 -3.77 -5.21
C HIS A 198 -19.70 -3.81 -6.72
N ARG A 199 -20.10 -4.91 -7.37
CA ARG A 199 -20.02 -5.12 -8.83
C ARG A 199 -21.26 -5.82 -9.32
N LYS A 200 -21.87 -5.27 -10.36
CA LYS A 200 -23.01 -5.90 -11.05
C LYS A 200 -22.57 -7.23 -11.64
N SER A 201 -23.29 -8.30 -11.33
CA SER A 201 -23.03 -9.64 -11.84
C SER A 201 -24.36 -10.30 -12.18
N LEU A 202 -24.46 -10.91 -13.37
CA LEU A 202 -25.66 -11.65 -13.77
C LEU A 202 -25.80 -12.99 -13.03
N CYS A 203 -24.74 -13.45 -12.36
CA CYS A 203 -24.68 -14.72 -11.66
C CYS A 203 -24.41 -14.52 -10.15
N HIS A 204 -24.91 -13.43 -9.55
CA HIS A 204 -24.65 -13.06 -8.14
C HIS A 204 -25.05 -14.16 -7.12
N ALA A 205 -26.05 -14.98 -7.42
CA ALA A 205 -26.50 -16.06 -6.53
C ALA A 205 -25.48 -17.21 -6.39
N LYS A 206 -24.69 -17.48 -7.43
CA LYS A 206 -23.73 -18.61 -7.45
C LYS A 206 -22.58 -18.42 -6.44
N PRO A 207 -21.86 -17.29 -6.41
CA PRO A 207 -20.86 -17.01 -5.38
C PRO A 207 -21.41 -17.09 -3.97
N ILE A 208 -22.65 -16.64 -3.74
CA ILE A 208 -23.29 -16.71 -2.41
C ILE A 208 -23.59 -18.15 -1.99
N ALA A 209 -24.10 -18.98 -2.91
CA ALA A 209 -24.33 -20.40 -2.63
C ALA A 209 -23.01 -21.14 -2.32
N LEU A 210 -21.94 -20.84 -3.07
CA LEU A 210 -20.60 -21.37 -2.80
C LEU A 210 -20.06 -20.90 -1.45
N MET A 211 -20.29 -19.63 -1.10
CA MET A 211 -19.92 -19.08 0.19
C MET A 211 -20.64 -19.81 1.33
N ALA A 212 -21.94 -20.07 1.19
CA ALA A 212 -22.69 -20.82 2.20
C ALA A 212 -22.08 -22.19 2.47
N LEU A 213 -21.76 -22.95 1.41
CA LEU A 213 -21.11 -24.26 1.53
C LEU A 213 -19.75 -24.14 2.22
N LYS A 214 -18.94 -23.14 1.83
CA LYS A 214 -17.63 -22.91 2.43
C LYS A 214 -17.71 -22.48 3.89
N MET A 215 -18.71 -21.68 4.27
CA MET A 215 -18.91 -21.29 5.66
C MET A 215 -19.25 -22.49 6.55
N MET A 216 -20.06 -23.42 6.05
CA MET A 216 -20.37 -24.66 6.77
C MET A 216 -19.10 -25.50 6.96
N GLU A 217 -18.33 -25.75 5.88
CA GLU A 217 -17.06 -26.49 5.94
C GLU A 217 -16.07 -25.84 6.92
N LEU A 218 -15.86 -24.52 6.83
CA LEU A 218 -14.90 -23.79 7.66
C LEU A 218 -15.34 -23.70 9.13
N SER A 219 -16.65 -23.73 9.41
CA SER A 219 -17.17 -23.69 10.78
C SER A 219 -16.88 -24.96 11.57
N GLU A 220 -16.81 -26.11 10.91
CA GLU A 220 -16.44 -27.38 11.54
C GLU A 220 -14.98 -27.41 11.99
N GLU A 221 -14.12 -26.64 11.32
CA GLU A 221 -12.69 -26.54 11.63
C GLU A 221 -12.38 -25.55 12.77
N VAL A 222 -13.36 -24.77 13.24
CA VAL A 222 -13.19 -23.82 14.37
C VAL A 222 -13.94 -24.35 15.58
N LEU A 223 -13.24 -24.40 16.72
CA LEU A 223 -13.81 -24.85 17.97
C LEU A 223 -14.22 -23.67 18.84
N THR A 224 -15.36 -23.82 19.50
CA THR A 224 -15.76 -23.00 20.65
C THR A 224 -14.76 -23.16 21.80
N PRO A 225 -14.70 -22.22 22.75
CA PRO A 225 -13.82 -22.35 23.92
C PRO A 225 -14.09 -23.60 24.77
N ASP A 226 -15.29 -24.17 24.64
CA ASP A 226 -15.71 -25.43 25.28
C ASP A 226 -15.22 -26.69 24.52
N GLY A 227 -14.51 -26.52 23.39
CA GLY A 227 -14.00 -27.62 22.56
C GLY A 227 -15.01 -28.26 21.61
N ARG A 228 -16.19 -27.66 21.42
CA ARG A 228 -17.21 -28.12 20.45
C ARG A 228 -17.07 -27.36 19.13
N PRO A 229 -17.31 -27.98 17.96
CA PRO A 229 -17.32 -27.26 16.68
C PRO A 229 -18.40 -26.17 16.68
N ILE A 230 -18.11 -25.06 16.02
CA ILE A 230 -19.06 -23.96 15.88
C ILE A 230 -20.22 -24.41 14.99
N GLN A 231 -21.44 -24.18 15.46
CA GLN A 231 -22.64 -24.38 14.65
C GLN A 231 -23.15 -23.02 14.18
N LEU A 232 -23.36 -22.90 12.87
CA LEU A 232 -23.93 -21.72 12.25
C LEU A 232 -25.42 -21.92 11.97
N TRP A 233 -26.18 -20.85 12.12
CA TRP A 233 -27.56 -20.73 11.67
C TRP A 233 -27.65 -19.65 10.61
N THR A 234 -28.14 -19.97 9.42
CA THR A 234 -28.37 -18.99 8.34
C THR A 234 -29.87 -18.68 8.24
N SER A 235 -30.35 -17.63 8.91
CA SER A 235 -31.81 -17.32 9.04
C SER A 235 -32.46 -16.96 7.69
N HIS A 236 -33.73 -17.33 7.40
CA HIS A 236 -34.95 -17.15 8.21
C HIS A 236 -36.07 -18.22 8.01
N VAL A 237 -36.34 -19.07 9.02
CA VAL A 237 -37.64 -19.68 9.43
C VAL A 237 -37.56 -19.97 10.95
N PRO A 238 -38.64 -19.87 11.75
CA PRO A 238 -38.63 -20.20 13.18
C PRO A 238 -38.24 -21.66 13.43
N LYS A 239 -37.60 -21.93 14.58
CA LYS A 239 -37.29 -23.28 15.06
C LYS A 239 -38.55 -24.14 15.12
N GLU A 240 -38.63 -25.17 14.30
CA GLU A 240 -39.30 -26.42 14.68
C GLU A 240 -38.23 -27.37 15.23
N ASP A 241 -38.59 -28.13 16.26
CA ASP A 241 -37.73 -28.81 17.24
C ASP A 241 -36.76 -29.89 16.71
N ASP A 242 -36.60 -30.03 15.39
CA ASP A 242 -35.79 -31.07 14.77
C ASP A 242 -34.55 -30.49 14.08
N GLY A 243 -33.53 -30.15 14.88
CA GLY A 243 -32.08 -30.29 14.62
C GLY A 243 -31.44 -30.00 13.24
N ASN A 244 -32.16 -29.42 12.26
CA ASN A 244 -31.73 -29.29 10.89
C ASN A 244 -31.42 -27.82 10.57
N ALA A 245 -30.20 -27.56 10.08
CA ALA A 245 -29.82 -26.27 9.54
C ALA A 245 -30.51 -26.06 8.18
N VAL A 246 -31.32 -25.00 8.07
CA VAL A 246 -31.98 -24.60 6.81
C VAL A 246 -31.31 -23.33 6.30
N LEU A 247 -30.82 -23.35 5.05
CA LEU A 247 -30.15 -22.22 4.41
C LEU A 247 -31.17 -21.33 3.70
N CYS A 248 -31.23 -20.05 4.08
CA CYS A 248 -32.04 -19.06 3.37
C CYS A 248 -31.18 -18.18 2.47
N ILE A 249 -31.47 -18.20 1.18
CA ILE A 249 -30.89 -17.29 0.19
C ILE A 249 -32.00 -16.35 -0.25
N SER A 250 -31.96 -15.09 0.19
CA SER A 250 -32.85 -14.07 -0.36
C SER A 250 -32.24 -13.49 -1.63
N ALA A 251 -32.90 -13.72 -2.76
CA ALA A 251 -32.56 -13.11 -4.05
C ALA A 251 -33.69 -12.16 -4.48
N TYR A 252 -33.36 -11.01 -5.06
CA TYR A 252 -34.37 -10.10 -5.59
C TYR A 252 -34.57 -10.38 -7.09
N ASP A 253 -35.81 -10.64 -7.53
CA ASP A 253 -36.13 -10.92 -8.94
C ASP A 253 -36.59 -9.65 -9.67
N ARG A 254 -35.80 -9.28 -10.67
CA ARG A 254 -35.98 -8.11 -11.53
C ARG A 254 -37.26 -8.15 -12.36
N LYS A 255 -37.79 -9.32 -12.72
CA LYS A 255 -38.99 -9.43 -13.59
C LYS A 255 -40.29 -9.23 -12.82
N ASN A 256 -40.34 -9.72 -11.60
CA ASN A 256 -41.54 -9.70 -10.77
C ASN A 256 -41.53 -8.56 -9.74
N ASN A 257 -40.42 -7.80 -9.63
CA ASN A 257 -40.24 -6.70 -8.67
C ASN A 257 -40.60 -7.13 -7.23
N SER A 258 -40.24 -8.36 -6.89
CA SER A 258 -40.55 -9.01 -5.62
C SER A 258 -39.32 -9.71 -5.05
N PRO A 259 -39.09 -9.66 -3.73
CA PRO A 259 -38.08 -10.50 -3.10
C PRO A 259 -38.46 -11.97 -3.28
N VAL A 260 -37.58 -12.75 -3.91
CA VAL A 260 -37.69 -14.21 -4.00
C VAL A 260 -36.81 -14.81 -2.92
N THR A 261 -37.41 -15.23 -1.82
CA THR A 261 -36.71 -16.02 -0.81
C THR A 261 -36.58 -17.44 -1.33
N LEU A 262 -35.40 -17.80 -1.83
CA LEU A 262 -35.04 -19.20 -2.10
C LEU A 262 -34.65 -19.83 -0.76
N LEU A 263 -35.60 -20.54 -0.17
CA LEU A 263 -35.35 -21.47 0.92
C LEU A 263 -34.66 -22.70 0.32
N VAL A 264 -33.35 -22.84 0.54
CA VAL A 264 -32.62 -24.06 0.25
C VAL A 264 -32.55 -24.83 1.57
N SER A 265 -33.50 -25.72 1.83
CA SER A 265 -33.31 -26.67 2.94
C SER A 265 -32.25 -27.68 2.52
N THR A 266 -30.98 -27.45 2.85
CA THR A 266 -29.98 -28.52 2.84
C THR A 266 -30.13 -29.30 4.13
N ALA A 267 -30.97 -30.32 4.15
CA ALA A 267 -30.87 -31.34 5.20
C ALA A 267 -29.63 -32.17 4.89
N TYR A 268 -28.53 -31.88 5.59
CA TYR A 268 -27.33 -32.71 5.59
C TYR A 268 -27.50 -33.80 6.65
N ASP A 269 -27.85 -35.01 6.22
CA ASP A 269 -27.93 -36.17 7.12
C ASP A 269 -26.55 -36.82 7.28
N ILE A 270 -25.94 -36.58 8.44
CA ILE A 270 -24.60 -37.04 8.84
C ILE A 270 -24.48 -38.58 8.76
N ARG A 271 -25.59 -39.34 8.82
CA ARG A 271 -25.54 -40.81 8.77
C ARG A 271 -25.53 -41.41 7.37
N THR A 272 -26.00 -40.66 6.37
CA THR A 272 -26.21 -41.18 5.01
C THR A 272 -25.34 -40.50 3.96
N ASN A 273 -24.62 -39.42 4.31
CA ASN A 273 -23.74 -38.66 3.42
C ASN A 273 -24.48 -38.19 2.13
N LEU A 274 -25.79 -37.94 2.26
CA LEU A 274 -26.67 -37.54 1.16
C LEU A 274 -27.08 -36.08 1.33
N LEU A 275 -26.76 -35.24 0.34
CA LEU A 275 -27.26 -33.88 0.20
C LEU A 275 -28.69 -33.95 -0.35
N SER A 276 -29.69 -33.70 0.51
CA SER A 276 -31.04 -33.42 0.06
C SER A 276 -31.25 -31.91 0.05
N ALA A 277 -31.39 -31.31 -1.14
CA ALA A 277 -31.73 -29.91 -1.31
C ALA A 277 -33.19 -29.82 -1.74
N SER A 278 -34.03 -29.20 -0.92
CA SER A 278 -35.39 -28.83 -1.32
C SER A 278 -35.39 -27.34 -1.64
N VAL A 279 -35.74 -26.99 -2.87
CA VAL A 279 -35.92 -25.60 -3.30
C VAL A 279 -37.39 -25.26 -3.12
N LEU A 280 -37.70 -24.37 -2.18
CA LEU A 280 -39.05 -23.82 -2.01
C LEU A 280 -39.18 -22.59 -2.92
N SER A 281 -39.86 -22.76 -4.05
CA SER A 281 -40.44 -21.66 -4.83
C SER A 281 -41.95 -21.69 -4.64
N GLN A 282 -42.53 -20.55 -4.24
CA GLN A 282 -43.96 -20.29 -3.99
C GLN A 282 -44.93 -21.46 -4.24
N ASN A 283 -45.02 -22.39 -3.27
CA ASN A 283 -45.96 -23.53 -3.17
C ASN A 283 -45.62 -24.87 -3.87
N ASN A 284 -44.40 -25.11 -4.38
CA ASN A 284 -44.02 -26.45 -4.85
C ASN A 284 -42.73 -26.97 -4.18
N ILE A 285 -42.81 -28.19 -3.61
CA ILE A 285 -41.68 -28.90 -3.00
C ILE A 285 -41.05 -29.80 -4.07
N PHE A 286 -39.85 -29.46 -4.53
CA PHE A 286 -39.03 -30.35 -5.36
C PHE A 286 -37.96 -31.01 -4.48
N LYS A 287 -37.98 -32.35 -4.37
CA LYS A 287 -36.90 -33.14 -3.77
C LYS A 287 -35.89 -33.47 -4.87
N LEU A 288 -34.66 -32.99 -4.76
CA LEU A 288 -33.59 -33.26 -5.72
C LEU A 288 -32.47 -34.06 -5.08
N THR A 289 -31.94 -35.05 -5.83
CA THR A 289 -30.81 -35.87 -5.40
C THR A 289 -29.46 -35.29 -5.88
N SER A 290 -28.34 -35.68 -5.26
CA SER A 290 -27.01 -35.07 -5.44
C SER A 290 -26.54 -34.90 -6.90
N ASN A 291 -26.90 -35.82 -7.81
CA ASN A 291 -26.56 -35.73 -9.23
C ASN A 291 -27.47 -34.79 -10.04
N GLU A 292 -28.69 -34.53 -9.55
CA GLU A 292 -29.65 -33.62 -10.17
C GLU A 292 -29.39 -32.16 -9.76
N ILE A 293 -28.77 -31.90 -8.61
CA ILE A 293 -28.40 -30.56 -8.12
C ILE A 293 -27.49 -29.85 -9.13
N MET A 294 -26.46 -30.51 -9.66
CA MET A 294 -25.54 -29.91 -10.65
C MET A 294 -26.22 -29.63 -12.01
N SER A 295 -27.18 -30.46 -12.40
CA SER A 295 -27.92 -30.30 -13.68
C SER A 295 -29.05 -29.28 -13.56
N HIS A 296 -29.74 -29.21 -12.42
CA HIS A 296 -30.80 -28.25 -12.14
C HIS A 296 -30.29 -26.88 -11.69
N TYR A 297 -29.05 -26.74 -11.18
CA TYR A 297 -28.43 -25.41 -11.00
C TYR A 297 -28.27 -24.67 -12.32
N LYS A 298 -28.08 -25.40 -13.43
CA LYS A 298 -28.13 -24.84 -14.79
C LYS A 298 -29.54 -24.36 -15.17
N ILE A 299 -30.58 -25.05 -14.70
CA ILE A 299 -31.99 -24.74 -14.96
C ILE A 299 -32.50 -23.59 -14.10
N ILE A 300 -32.10 -23.51 -12.83
CA ILE A 300 -32.44 -22.39 -11.93
C ILE A 300 -31.69 -21.13 -12.35
N ALA A 301 -30.43 -21.25 -12.80
CA ALA A 301 -29.72 -20.14 -13.45
C ALA A 301 -30.39 -19.70 -14.76
N CYS A 302 -30.91 -20.63 -15.57
CA CYS A 302 -31.71 -20.30 -16.77
C CYS A 302 -33.04 -19.62 -16.42
N HIS A 303 -33.79 -20.08 -15.41
CA HIS A 303 -35.08 -19.48 -15.06
C HIS A 303 -34.98 -18.10 -14.37
N ILE A 304 -33.84 -17.77 -13.78
CA ILE A 304 -33.54 -16.42 -13.27
C ILE A 304 -33.07 -15.48 -14.40
N LEU A 305 -32.58 -16.04 -15.53
CA LEU A 305 -32.05 -15.28 -16.66
C LEU A 305 -32.99 -15.16 -17.87
N ASP A 306 -34.08 -15.93 -17.92
CA ASP A 306 -35.08 -15.93 -19.02
C ASP A 306 -36.43 -15.33 -18.65
#